data_AF-A0A3D8S601-F1
#
_entry.id   AF-A0A3D8S601-F1
#
_cell.length_a   1.000
_cell.length_b   1.000
_cell.length_c   1.000
_cell.angle_alpha   90.00
_cell.angle_beta   90.00
_cell.angle_gamma   90.00
#
_symmetry.space_group_name_H-M   'P 1'
#
loop_
_entity.id
_entity.type
_entity.pdbx_description
1 polymer ?
#
loop_
_entity_poly.entity_id
_entity_poly.type
_entity_poly.pdbx_seq_one_letter_code
_entity_poly.pdbx_strand_id
1 'polypeptide(L)'
;MDHHCPWTSNCVSHFTFPHFVRFLFWAVVGIAYLETRLWVRVSKIWGSRNLPSYMGPSMGQIGHLFILFVTNSLTLFALTLLLLRTLWSLGSNTTTIESWEIERHETLLRRARRFGGSLPGPGGVSVPIVKQEFPYDIGIWSNIKAGMGGSANVLSWFWPLAKTPDRSTGLEYEENGFEDPTVSWPPPDPDRIPLPPREQQNDLMYGTTDTSGNIEVEAFRRRQEADLRRRRGLVELERRKPFHARFENSSNESSDVDSDVKNEDSDRGEEGWKNSEGERLRDFGVDEEAEFYDEEDIPLAILIQQRKERQHLSR
;
A
#
# COMPACT_ATOMS: atom_id res chain seq x y z
N MET A 1 -1.67 9.00 -6.37
CA MET A 1 -1.97 7.73 -7.10
C MET A 1 -3.14 7.08 -6.38
N ASP A 2 -4.00 6.30 -7.05
CA ASP A 2 -5.13 5.64 -6.37
C ASP A 2 -4.77 4.20 -5.97
N HIS A 3 -4.54 3.31 -6.94
CA HIS A 3 -4.08 1.94 -6.68
C HIS A 3 -3.44 1.30 -7.91
N HIS A 4 -2.68 0.22 -7.72
CA HIS A 4 -2.36 -0.70 -8.81
C HIS A 4 -3.52 -1.70 -9.02
N CYS A 5 -4.12 -1.70 -10.21
CA CYS A 5 -5.23 -2.60 -10.52
C CYS A 5 -4.72 -3.82 -11.31
N PRO A 6 -4.60 -5.01 -10.70
CA PRO A 6 -4.09 -6.20 -11.39
C PRO A 6 -4.97 -6.62 -12.58
N TRP A 7 -6.29 -6.36 -12.48
CA TRP A 7 -7.27 -6.69 -13.52
C TRP A 7 -7.10 -5.87 -14.81
N THR A 8 -6.53 -4.67 -14.71
CA THR A 8 -6.19 -3.85 -15.88
C THR A 8 -4.70 -3.85 -16.19
N SER A 9 -3.90 -4.53 -15.35
CA SER A 9 -2.43 -4.55 -15.43
C SER A 9 -1.82 -3.15 -15.53
N ASN A 10 -2.43 -2.19 -14.85
CA ASN A 10 -2.01 -0.78 -14.89
C ASN A 10 -2.36 -0.09 -13.58
N CYS A 11 -1.68 1.03 -13.31
CA CYS A 11 -2.01 1.89 -12.18
C CYS A 11 -3.20 2.79 -12.50
N VAL A 12 -4.11 2.88 -11.53
CA VAL A 12 -5.17 3.88 -11.49
C VAL A 12 -4.60 5.13 -10.81
N SER A 13 -4.55 6.24 -11.55
CA SER A 13 -3.92 7.50 -11.15
C SER A 13 -4.64 8.67 -11.81
N HIS A 14 -4.17 9.90 -11.59
CA HIS A 14 -4.76 11.14 -12.10
C HIS A 14 -5.31 11.07 -13.54
N PHE A 15 -4.53 10.56 -14.50
CA PHE A 15 -4.93 10.51 -15.91
C PHE A 15 -5.66 9.21 -16.31
N THR A 16 -5.50 8.10 -15.57
CA THR A 16 -6.18 6.82 -15.85
C THR A 16 -7.47 6.63 -15.06
N PHE A 17 -7.65 7.35 -13.96
CA PHE A 17 -8.81 7.27 -13.07
C PHE A 17 -10.14 7.53 -13.79
N PRO A 18 -10.29 8.58 -14.62
CA PRO A 18 -11.53 8.76 -15.37
C PRO A 18 -11.82 7.59 -16.32
N HIS A 19 -10.80 6.93 -16.88
CA HIS A 19 -11.00 5.74 -17.72
C HIS A 19 -11.45 4.54 -16.88
N PHE A 20 -10.89 4.38 -15.68
CA PHE A 20 -11.27 3.33 -14.74
C PHE A 20 -12.73 3.46 -14.30
N VAL A 21 -13.19 4.66 -13.95
CA VAL A 21 -14.61 4.92 -13.61
C VAL A 21 -15.54 4.52 -14.75
N ARG A 22 -15.20 4.91 -15.99
CA ARG A 22 -15.98 4.56 -17.20
C ARG A 22 -15.99 3.06 -17.46
N PHE A 23 -14.84 2.41 -17.33
CA PHE A 23 -14.70 0.96 -17.45
C PHE A 23 -15.62 0.25 -16.46
N LEU A 24 -15.57 0.61 -15.17
CA LEU A 24 -16.41 0.01 -14.14
C LEU A 24 -17.89 0.23 -14.42
N PHE A 25 -18.28 1.46 -14.77
CA PHE A 25 -19.67 1.79 -15.09
C PHE A 25 -20.20 0.90 -16.22
N TRP A 26 -19.49 0.82 -17.35
CA TRP A 26 -19.93 0.02 -18.49
C TRP A 26 -19.84 -1.49 -18.24
N ALA A 27 -18.89 -1.94 -17.42
CA ALA A 27 -18.84 -3.34 -16.98
C ALA A 27 -20.08 -3.72 -16.16
N VAL A 28 -20.47 -2.88 -15.20
CA VAL A 28 -21.69 -3.07 -14.40
C VAL A 28 -22.93 -3.03 -15.30
N VAL A 29 -23.05 -2.06 -16.21
CA VAL A 29 -24.18 -1.98 -17.15
C VAL A 29 -24.27 -3.22 -18.04
N GLY A 30 -23.15 -3.69 -18.58
CA GLY A 30 -23.10 -4.87 -19.44
C GLY A 30 -23.50 -6.15 -18.71
N ILE A 31 -22.96 -6.37 -17.50
CA ILE A 31 -23.28 -7.55 -16.69
C ILE A 31 -24.69 -7.48 -16.12
N ALA A 32 -25.19 -6.30 -15.75
CA ALA A 32 -26.58 -6.10 -15.36
C ALA A 32 -27.53 -6.42 -16.52
N TYR A 33 -27.20 -5.98 -17.74
CA TYR A 33 -27.98 -6.34 -18.92
C TYR A 33 -28.00 -7.86 -19.14
N LEU A 34 -26.85 -8.54 -19.03
CA LEU A 34 -26.79 -10.00 -19.10
C LEU A 34 -27.65 -10.65 -18.00
N GLU A 35 -27.60 -10.15 -16.77
CA GLU A 35 -28.43 -10.62 -15.65
C GLU A 35 -29.91 -10.57 -15.99
N THR A 36 -30.39 -9.45 -16.56
CA THR A 36 -31.81 -9.35 -16.98
C THR A 36 -32.18 -10.41 -18.01
N ARG A 37 -31.29 -10.74 -18.94
CA ARG A 37 -31.53 -11.77 -19.96
C ARG A 37 -31.53 -13.17 -19.34
N LEU A 38 -30.63 -13.45 -18.41
CA LEU A 38 -30.59 -14.73 -17.70
C LEU A 38 -31.82 -14.90 -16.79
N TRP A 39 -32.22 -13.86 -16.06
CA TRP A 39 -33.43 -13.85 -15.24
C TRP A 39 -34.70 -14.17 -16.03
N VAL A 40 -34.84 -13.63 -17.24
CA VAL A 40 -35.97 -13.97 -18.13
C VAL A 40 -35.98 -15.46 -18.52
N ARG A 41 -34.81 -16.10 -18.66
CA ARG A 41 -34.72 -17.54 -18.96
C ARG A 41 -35.03 -18.38 -17.73
N VAL A 42 -34.46 -18.03 -16.57
CA VAL A 42 -34.69 -18.71 -15.30
C VAL A 42 -36.17 -18.64 -14.91
N SER A 43 -36.79 -17.47 -15.00
CA SER A 43 -38.20 -17.28 -14.63
C SER A 43 -39.15 -18.10 -15.51
N LYS A 44 -38.86 -18.24 -16.81
CA LYS A 44 -39.64 -19.12 -17.70
C LYS A 44 -39.53 -20.59 -17.29
N ILE A 45 -38.32 -21.07 -17.03
CA ILE A 45 -38.08 -22.46 -16.59
C ILE A 45 -38.79 -22.71 -15.25
N TRP A 46 -38.67 -21.76 -14.32
CA TRP A 46 -39.30 -21.82 -13.01
C TRP A 46 -40.84 -21.85 -13.09
N GLY A 47 -41.43 -21.05 -13.98
CA GLY A 47 -42.88 -21.08 -14.24
C GLY A 47 -43.35 -22.43 -14.80
N SER A 48 -42.51 -23.12 -15.57
CA SER A 48 -42.77 -24.44 -16.13
C SER A 48 -42.36 -25.62 -15.23
N ARG A 49 -41.99 -25.39 -13.96
CA ARG A 49 -41.41 -26.43 -13.07
C ARG A 49 -42.30 -27.66 -12.83
N ASN A 50 -43.61 -27.54 -13.03
CA ASN A 50 -44.58 -28.63 -12.85
C ASN A 50 -44.80 -29.46 -14.13
N LEU A 51 -44.18 -29.08 -15.26
CA LEU A 51 -44.28 -29.84 -16.50
C LEU A 51 -43.39 -31.10 -16.45
N PRO A 52 -43.81 -32.18 -17.12
CA PRO A 52 -42.97 -33.35 -17.31
C PRO A 52 -41.58 -33.03 -17.88
N SER A 53 -40.56 -33.71 -17.39
CA SER A 53 -39.14 -33.45 -17.70
C SER A 53 -38.78 -33.54 -19.18
N TYR A 54 -39.53 -34.30 -19.98
CA TYR A 54 -39.31 -34.44 -21.42
C TYR A 54 -39.73 -33.20 -22.25
N MET A 55 -40.50 -32.28 -21.68
CA MET A 55 -40.88 -31.00 -22.34
C MET A 55 -39.94 -29.85 -21.95
N GLY A 56 -38.94 -30.11 -21.11
CA GLY A 56 -37.99 -29.13 -20.63
C GLY A 56 -36.66 -29.13 -21.39
N PRO A 57 -35.80 -28.12 -21.15
CA PRO A 57 -34.42 -28.12 -21.62
C PRO A 57 -33.61 -29.28 -21.04
N SER A 58 -32.50 -29.64 -21.68
CA SER A 58 -31.66 -30.74 -21.21
C SER A 58 -30.99 -30.42 -19.88
N MET A 59 -30.62 -31.45 -19.11
CA MET A 59 -29.92 -31.28 -17.82
C MET A 59 -28.65 -30.45 -17.96
N GLY A 60 -27.90 -30.62 -19.06
CA GLY A 60 -26.71 -29.82 -19.34
C GLY A 60 -27.02 -28.34 -19.58
N GLN A 61 -28.12 -28.03 -20.28
CA GLN A 61 -28.56 -26.64 -20.49
C GLN A 61 -28.99 -25.98 -19.18
N ILE A 62 -29.70 -26.72 -18.31
CA ILE A 62 -30.10 -26.22 -16.98
C ILE A 62 -28.87 -25.98 -16.11
N GLY A 63 -27.93 -26.93 -16.08
CA GLY A 63 -26.67 -26.80 -15.33
C GLY A 63 -25.85 -25.61 -15.80
N HIS A 64 -25.69 -25.42 -17.11
CA HIS A 64 -24.98 -24.29 -17.68
C HIS A 64 -25.68 -22.95 -17.37
N LEU A 65 -27.00 -22.89 -17.49
CA LEU A 65 -27.77 -21.70 -17.12
C LEU A 65 -27.60 -21.36 -15.64
N PHE A 66 -27.62 -22.36 -14.76
CA PHE A 66 -27.43 -22.17 -13.33
C PHE A 66 -26.03 -21.60 -13.01
N ILE A 67 -24.97 -22.20 -13.58
CA ILE A 67 -23.61 -21.71 -13.40
C ILE A 67 -23.47 -20.28 -13.92
N LEU A 68 -23.95 -20.01 -15.14
CA LEU A 68 -23.92 -18.67 -15.72
C LEU A 68 -24.66 -17.65 -14.85
N PHE A 69 -25.85 -17.99 -14.37
CA PHE A 69 -26.64 -17.12 -13.51
C PHE A 69 -25.88 -16.81 -12.22
N VAL A 70 -25.44 -17.83 -11.48
CA VAL A 70 -24.71 -17.64 -10.21
C VAL A 70 -23.42 -16.85 -10.41
N THR A 71 -22.59 -17.22 -11.40
CA THR A 71 -21.35 -16.49 -11.67
C THR A 71 -21.63 -15.04 -12.06
N ASN A 72 -22.61 -14.78 -12.93
CA ASN A 72 -22.97 -13.43 -13.36
C ASN A 72 -23.51 -12.59 -12.18
N SER A 73 -24.40 -13.14 -11.34
CA SER A 73 -24.93 -12.44 -10.17
C SER A 73 -23.83 -12.09 -9.16
N LEU A 74 -22.88 -13.01 -8.90
CA LEU A 74 -21.76 -12.76 -8.00
C LEU A 74 -20.80 -11.70 -8.55
N THR A 75 -20.46 -11.78 -9.84
CA THR A 75 -19.63 -10.75 -10.49
C THR A 75 -20.33 -9.41 -10.52
N LEU A 76 -21.64 -9.36 -10.80
CA LEU A 76 -22.42 -8.13 -10.76
C LEU A 76 -22.39 -7.50 -9.38
N PHE A 77 -22.58 -8.30 -8.33
CA PHE A 77 -22.52 -7.84 -6.95
C PHE A 77 -21.15 -7.23 -6.61
N ALA A 78 -20.06 -7.95 -6.89
CA ALA A 78 -18.71 -7.49 -6.62
C ALA A 78 -18.37 -6.19 -7.38
N LEU A 79 -18.67 -6.13 -8.68
CA LEU A 79 -18.41 -4.93 -9.49
C LEU A 79 -19.30 -3.74 -9.09
N THR A 80 -20.52 -4.00 -8.65
CA THR A 80 -21.42 -2.93 -8.16
C THR A 80 -20.88 -2.32 -6.87
N LEU A 81 -20.40 -3.14 -5.92
CA LEU A 81 -19.75 -2.64 -4.71
C LEU A 81 -18.49 -1.83 -5.05
N LEU A 82 -17.66 -2.33 -5.96
CA LEU A 82 -16.48 -1.61 -6.42
C LEU A 82 -16.85 -0.27 -7.06
N LEU A 83 -17.86 -0.24 -7.94
CA LEU A 83 -18.35 1.00 -8.55
C LEU A 83 -18.86 1.99 -7.50
N LEU A 84 -19.66 1.53 -6.52
CA LEU A 84 -20.15 2.39 -5.44
C LEU A 84 -19.01 2.98 -4.61
N ARG A 85 -18.01 2.17 -4.26
CA ARG A 85 -16.80 2.64 -3.56
C ARG A 85 -16.05 3.67 -4.39
N THR A 86 -15.86 3.43 -5.68
CA THR A 86 -15.18 4.39 -6.58
C THR A 86 -15.98 5.69 -6.73
N LEU A 87 -17.32 5.63 -6.81
CA LEU A 87 -18.16 6.82 -6.86
C LEU A 87 -18.16 7.60 -5.55
N TRP A 88 -18.10 6.91 -4.41
CA TRP A 88 -17.94 7.53 -3.10
C TRP A 88 -16.61 8.29 -3.03
N SER A 89 -15.50 7.63 -3.36
CA SER A 89 -14.16 8.21 -3.45
C SER A 89 -14.11 9.42 -4.39
N LEU A 90 -14.76 9.33 -5.54
CA LEU A 90 -14.90 10.45 -6.49
C LEU A 90 -15.71 11.61 -5.92
N GLY A 91 -16.74 11.32 -5.11
CA GLY A 91 -17.57 12.33 -4.44
C GLY A 91 -16.87 13.04 -3.29
N SER A 92 -15.98 12.36 -2.56
CA SER A 92 -15.17 12.92 -1.46
C SER A 92 -13.80 13.45 -1.91
N ASN A 93 -13.45 13.28 -3.20
CA ASN A 93 -12.12 13.58 -3.74
C ASN A 93 -10.98 12.91 -2.96
N THR A 94 -11.21 11.69 -2.49
CA THR A 94 -10.22 10.91 -1.74
C THR A 94 -9.79 9.72 -2.57
N THR A 95 -8.48 9.52 -2.72
CA THR A 95 -7.93 8.26 -3.24
C THR A 95 -8.03 7.14 -2.21
N THR A 96 -7.81 5.90 -2.66
CA THR A 96 -7.76 4.72 -1.80
C THR A 96 -6.66 4.87 -0.76
N ILE A 97 -5.47 5.35 -1.15
CA ILE A 97 -4.34 5.60 -0.25
C ILE A 97 -4.71 6.69 0.78
N GLU A 98 -5.27 7.82 0.33
CA GLU A 98 -5.67 8.90 1.24
C GLU A 98 -6.76 8.48 2.22
N SER A 99 -7.74 7.67 1.77
CA SER A 99 -8.77 7.12 2.66
C SER A 99 -8.17 6.32 3.80
N TRP A 100 -7.06 5.63 3.56
CA TRP A 100 -6.36 4.85 4.57
C TRP A 100 -5.53 5.73 5.49
N GLU A 101 -4.88 6.76 4.97
CA GLU A 101 -4.20 7.77 5.79
C GLU A 101 -5.18 8.49 6.72
N ILE A 102 -6.40 8.78 6.26
CA ILE A 102 -7.48 9.31 7.09
C ILE A 102 -7.84 8.32 8.21
N GLU A 103 -8.11 7.04 7.87
CA GLU A 103 -8.44 6.01 8.87
C GLU A 103 -7.30 5.83 9.88
N ARG A 104 -6.05 5.86 9.41
CA ARG A 104 -4.86 5.79 10.26
C ARG A 104 -4.79 6.96 11.21
N HIS A 105 -4.92 8.19 10.73
CA HIS A 105 -4.92 9.38 11.57
C HIS A 105 -6.03 9.32 12.62
N GLU A 106 -7.22 8.81 12.26
CA GLU A 106 -8.30 8.57 13.22
C GLU A 106 -7.94 7.53 14.28
N THR A 107 -7.19 6.47 13.94
CA THR A 107 -6.69 5.50 14.92
C THR A 107 -5.65 6.13 15.85
N LEU A 108 -4.73 6.94 15.32
CA LEU A 108 -3.73 7.66 16.11
C LEU A 108 -4.39 8.67 17.05
N LEU A 109 -5.40 9.41 16.60
CA LEU A 109 -6.19 10.30 17.44
C LEU A 109 -6.91 9.57 18.58
N ARG A 110 -7.47 8.39 18.30
CA ARG A 110 -8.09 7.53 19.33
C ARG A 110 -7.06 7.05 20.36
N ARG A 111 -5.87 6.66 19.91
CA ARG A 111 -4.75 6.26 20.79
C ARG A 111 -4.26 7.46 21.61
N ALA A 112 -4.01 8.61 20.99
CA ALA A 112 -3.55 9.83 21.65
C ALA A 112 -4.54 10.28 22.74
N ARG A 113 -5.85 10.24 22.48
CA ARG A 113 -6.87 10.55 23.52
C ARG A 113 -6.75 9.67 24.76
N ARG A 114 -6.35 8.40 24.61
CA ARG A 114 -6.11 7.49 25.75
C ARG A 114 -4.83 7.85 26.52
N PHE A 115 -3.81 8.37 25.84
CA PHE A 115 -2.51 8.74 26.41
C PHE A 115 -2.39 10.24 26.77
N GLY A 116 -3.52 10.96 26.90
CA GLY A 116 -3.51 12.36 27.32
C GLY A 116 -3.25 13.39 26.22
N GLY A 117 -3.42 13.01 24.95
CA GLY A 117 -3.34 13.90 23.78
C GLY A 117 -2.01 13.86 23.02
N SER A 118 -1.06 13.02 23.42
CA SER A 118 0.23 12.85 22.74
C SER A 118 0.62 11.38 22.66
N LEU A 119 1.41 11.04 21.64
CA LEU A 119 1.95 9.70 21.47
C LEU A 119 3.47 9.73 21.64
N PRO A 120 4.06 8.71 22.29
CA PRO A 120 5.50 8.58 22.37
C PRO A 120 6.03 8.20 20.98
N GLY A 121 6.90 9.04 20.44
CA GLY A 121 7.69 8.77 19.24
C GLY A 121 9.07 8.21 19.56
N PRO A 122 9.81 7.79 18.53
CA PRO A 122 11.17 7.31 18.66
C PRO A 122 12.09 8.35 19.31
N GLY A 123 12.99 7.91 20.19
CA GLY A 123 13.88 8.80 20.95
C GLY A 123 13.23 9.48 22.15
N GLY A 124 12.01 9.09 22.55
CA GLY A 124 11.32 9.64 23.73
C GLY A 124 10.64 10.99 23.48
N VAL A 125 10.57 11.44 22.23
CA VAL A 125 9.87 12.68 21.84
C VAL A 125 8.37 12.42 21.83
N SER A 126 7.60 13.19 22.59
CA SER A 126 6.13 13.12 22.54
C SER A 126 5.59 13.97 21.39
N VAL A 127 4.89 13.34 20.46
CA VAL A 127 4.25 14.04 19.33
C VAL A 127 2.78 14.31 19.68
N PRO A 128 2.33 15.57 19.72
CA PRO A 128 0.92 15.89 19.90
C PRO A 128 0.16 15.55 18.61
N ILE A 129 -0.88 14.72 18.72
CA ILE A 129 -1.72 14.38 17.56
C ILE A 129 -2.98 15.25 17.60
N VAL A 130 -3.09 16.16 16.64
CA VAL A 130 -4.25 17.06 16.48
C VAL A 130 -5.14 16.54 15.36
N LYS A 131 -6.46 16.67 15.52
CA LYS A 131 -7.39 16.31 14.45
C LYS A 131 -7.19 17.30 13.30
N GLN A 132 -6.96 16.77 12.11
CA GLN A 132 -6.83 17.53 10.88
C GLN A 132 -7.93 17.09 9.91
N GLU A 133 -8.59 18.04 9.26
CA GLU A 133 -9.55 17.74 8.20
C GLU A 133 -8.85 17.47 6.86
N PHE A 134 -9.49 16.68 5.99
CA PHE A 134 -8.91 16.33 4.69
C PHE A 134 -8.89 17.57 3.75
N PRO A 135 -7.75 17.93 3.14
CA PRO A 135 -7.59 19.21 2.43
C PRO A 135 -8.22 19.25 1.03
N TYR A 136 -8.35 18.13 0.34
CA TYR A 136 -8.74 18.11 -1.08
C TYR A 136 -10.24 17.98 -1.33
N ASP A 137 -11.08 17.92 -0.28
CA ASP A 137 -12.53 17.93 -0.44
C ASP A 137 -13.05 19.37 -0.68
N ILE A 138 -13.25 19.72 -1.95
CA ILE A 138 -13.72 21.03 -2.44
C ILE A 138 -15.23 21.03 -2.75
N GLY A 139 -15.96 20.01 -2.29
CA GLY A 139 -17.39 19.82 -2.47
C GLY A 139 -17.76 18.90 -3.64
N ILE A 140 -18.85 18.15 -3.45
CA ILE A 140 -19.24 16.99 -4.29
C ILE A 140 -19.15 17.26 -5.81
N TRP A 141 -19.71 18.36 -6.30
CA TRP A 141 -19.70 18.65 -7.74
C TRP A 141 -18.28 18.99 -8.26
N SER A 142 -17.54 19.79 -7.52
CA SER A 142 -16.17 20.18 -7.85
C SER A 142 -15.24 18.96 -7.79
N ASN A 143 -15.42 18.09 -6.81
CA ASN A 143 -14.73 16.81 -6.65
C ASN A 143 -14.94 15.90 -7.88
N ILE A 144 -16.20 15.68 -8.25
CA ILE A 144 -16.54 14.85 -9.42
C ILE A 144 -15.96 15.47 -10.69
N LYS A 145 -16.07 16.79 -10.85
CA LYS A 145 -15.49 17.50 -12.00
C LYS A 145 -13.97 17.32 -12.04
N ALA A 146 -13.27 17.47 -10.92
CA ALA A 146 -11.82 17.29 -10.82
C ALA A 146 -11.42 15.85 -11.19
N GLY A 147 -12.05 14.86 -10.55
CA GLY A 147 -11.76 13.44 -10.79
C GLY A 147 -12.18 12.94 -12.18
N MET A 148 -13.13 13.58 -12.86
CA MET A 148 -13.50 13.30 -14.26
C MET A 148 -12.75 14.15 -15.28
N GLY A 149 -11.66 14.78 -14.86
CA GLY A 149 -10.69 15.48 -15.70
C GLY A 149 -11.05 16.92 -16.05
N GLY A 150 -11.65 17.63 -15.10
CA GLY A 150 -12.00 19.05 -15.19
C GLY A 150 -13.21 19.36 -16.05
N SER A 151 -13.80 18.35 -16.71
CA SER A 151 -14.96 18.54 -17.59
C SER A 151 -16.26 18.64 -16.79
N ALA A 152 -17.05 19.70 -17.01
CA ALA A 152 -18.41 19.82 -16.48
C ALA A 152 -19.45 19.07 -17.32
N ASN A 153 -19.01 18.44 -18.42
CA ASN A 153 -19.89 17.76 -19.37
C ASN A 153 -20.22 16.35 -18.87
N VAL A 154 -21.35 16.20 -18.18
CA VAL A 154 -21.84 14.93 -17.64
C VAL A 154 -21.87 13.81 -18.70
N LEU A 155 -22.23 14.11 -19.96
CA LEU A 155 -22.23 13.11 -21.04
C LEU A 155 -20.82 12.53 -21.31
N SER A 156 -19.78 13.36 -21.19
CA SER A 156 -18.40 12.92 -21.37
C SER A 156 -17.88 12.06 -20.20
N TRP A 157 -18.55 12.11 -19.04
CA TRP A 157 -18.22 11.25 -17.91
C TRP A 157 -18.54 9.79 -18.21
N PHE A 158 -19.54 9.53 -19.05
CA PHE A 158 -19.91 8.18 -19.47
C PHE A 158 -19.31 7.77 -20.82
N TRP A 159 -18.78 8.71 -21.60
CA TRP A 159 -18.23 8.42 -22.93
C TRP A 159 -16.82 7.79 -22.84
N PRO A 160 -16.60 6.52 -23.27
CA PRO A 160 -15.33 5.82 -23.10
C PRO A 160 -14.12 6.49 -23.77
N LEU A 161 -14.36 7.19 -24.87
CA LEU A 161 -13.32 7.87 -25.66
C LEU A 161 -13.17 9.36 -25.27
N ALA A 162 -13.74 9.77 -24.14
CA ALA A 162 -13.60 11.14 -23.68
C ALA A 162 -12.15 11.40 -23.26
N LYS A 163 -11.71 12.64 -23.49
CA LYS A 163 -10.39 13.10 -23.11
C LYS A 163 -10.21 13.04 -21.59
N THR A 164 -9.03 12.65 -21.15
CA THR A 164 -8.60 12.63 -19.76
C THR A 164 -7.55 13.70 -19.48
N PRO A 165 -7.24 13.99 -18.20
CA PRO A 165 -6.19 14.91 -17.84
C PRO A 165 -4.87 14.57 -18.51
N ASP A 166 -4.09 15.59 -18.82
CA ASP A 166 -2.77 15.39 -19.38
C ASP A 166 -1.81 14.86 -18.30
N ARG A 167 -0.79 14.11 -18.71
CA ARG A 167 0.18 13.48 -17.81
C ARG A 167 1.08 14.51 -17.12
N SER A 168 1.20 15.71 -17.68
CA SER A 168 1.93 16.83 -17.07
C SER A 168 1.16 17.54 -15.96
N THR A 169 -0.12 17.20 -15.77
CA THR A 169 -0.96 17.74 -14.69
C THR A 169 -1.05 16.75 -13.52
N GLY A 170 -1.45 17.21 -12.33
CA GLY A 170 -1.61 16.36 -11.15
C GLY A 170 -0.49 16.45 -10.10
N LEU A 171 0.32 17.51 -10.14
CA LEU A 171 1.23 17.89 -9.05
C LEU A 171 0.62 18.89 -8.06
N GLU A 172 -0.37 19.65 -8.52
CA GLU A 172 -1.08 20.66 -7.73
C GLU A 172 -2.57 20.34 -7.74
N TYR A 173 -3.20 20.42 -6.57
CA TYR A 173 -4.62 20.18 -6.37
C TYR A 173 -5.24 21.37 -5.63
N GLU A 174 -6.52 21.61 -5.88
CA GLU A 174 -7.26 22.66 -5.19
C GLU A 174 -7.55 22.22 -3.75
N GLU A 175 -7.26 23.10 -2.80
CA GLU A 175 -7.48 22.87 -1.37
C GLU A 175 -8.73 23.62 -0.89
N ASN A 176 -9.41 23.07 0.12
CA ASN A 176 -10.61 23.65 0.70
C ASN A 176 -10.36 24.83 1.67
N GLY A 177 -9.11 24.98 2.15
CA GLY A 177 -8.72 26.05 3.06
C GLY A 177 -9.32 25.95 4.46
N PHE A 178 -9.71 24.76 4.93
CA PHE A 178 -10.20 24.58 6.31
C PHE A 178 -9.09 24.63 7.35
N GLU A 179 -7.90 24.17 6.99
CA GLU A 179 -6.72 24.15 7.86
C GLU A 179 -5.75 25.29 7.53
N ASP A 180 -4.87 25.63 8.48
CA ASP A 180 -3.83 26.62 8.25
C ASP A 180 -2.85 26.14 7.15
N PRO A 181 -2.42 27.01 6.20
CA PRO A 181 -1.51 26.65 5.12
C PRO A 181 -0.13 26.14 5.56
N THR A 182 0.19 26.28 6.86
CA THR A 182 1.44 25.78 7.45
C THR A 182 1.38 24.31 7.80
N VAL A 183 0.19 23.70 7.81
CA VAL A 183 -0.01 22.30 8.16
C VAL A 183 0.16 21.45 6.90
N SER A 184 1.09 20.51 6.94
CA SER A 184 1.28 19.55 5.85
C SER A 184 0.27 18.42 5.92
N TRP A 185 -0.18 17.93 4.77
CA TRP A 185 -0.85 16.64 4.63
C TRP A 185 0.09 15.66 3.89
N PRO A 186 0.23 14.40 4.32
CA PRO A 186 -0.42 13.75 5.47
C PRO A 186 0.11 14.27 6.83
N PRO A 187 -0.66 14.12 7.92
CA PRO A 187 -0.19 14.48 9.26
C PRO A 187 1.05 13.65 9.67
N PRO A 188 1.97 14.22 10.46
CA PRO A 188 3.17 13.49 10.90
C PRO A 188 2.79 12.33 11.82
N ASP A 189 3.12 11.11 11.39
CA ASP A 189 2.89 9.88 12.15
C ASP A 189 4.10 9.61 13.07
N PRO A 190 3.94 9.48 14.40
CA PRO A 190 5.03 9.14 15.31
C PRO A 190 5.72 7.83 14.95
N ASP A 191 5.00 6.89 14.34
CA ASP A 191 5.56 5.59 13.95
C ASP A 191 6.41 5.68 12.66
N ARG A 192 6.29 6.77 11.88
CA ARG A 192 7.09 7.08 10.66
C ARG A 192 8.30 7.97 10.93
N ILE A 193 8.46 8.53 12.13
CA ILE A 193 9.58 9.43 12.41
C ILE A 193 10.87 8.60 12.41
N PRO A 194 11.90 8.97 11.62
CA PRO A 194 13.16 8.26 11.62
C PRO A 194 13.75 8.21 13.04
N LEU A 195 14.14 7.02 13.49
CA LEU A 195 14.96 6.90 14.67
C LEU A 195 16.24 7.70 14.41
N PRO A 196 16.63 8.65 15.29
CA PRO A 196 17.93 9.27 15.17
C PRO A 196 18.98 8.15 15.12
N PRO A 197 19.98 8.22 14.23
CA PRO A 197 21.06 7.26 14.21
C PRO A 197 21.55 7.14 15.64
N ARG A 198 21.41 5.95 16.22
CA ARG A 198 21.87 5.70 17.58
C ARG A 198 23.30 6.19 17.60
N GLU A 199 23.58 7.28 18.33
CA GLU A 199 24.95 7.68 18.57
C GLU A 199 25.61 6.40 19.06
N GLN A 200 26.51 5.84 18.26
CA GLN A 200 27.45 4.85 18.75
C GLN A 200 28.31 5.61 19.76
N GLN A 201 27.74 5.86 20.95
CA GLN A 201 28.48 6.29 22.11
C GLN A 201 29.42 5.15 22.41
N ASN A 202 30.62 5.27 21.86
CA ASN A 202 31.85 4.68 22.36
C ASN A 202 31.81 3.19 22.70
N ASP A 203 31.19 2.35 21.87
CA ASP A 203 31.47 0.90 21.93
C ASP A 203 32.81 0.54 21.24
N LEU A 204 33.50 1.56 20.70
CA LEU A 204 34.91 1.52 20.30
C LEU A 204 35.89 1.64 21.49
N MET A 205 35.42 1.43 22.72
CA MET A 205 36.28 1.28 23.89
C MET A 205 36.42 -0.19 24.33
N TYR A 206 36.50 -1.12 23.36
CA TYR A 206 37.20 -2.37 23.63
C TYR A 206 38.69 -2.11 23.57
N GLY A 207 39.29 -2.10 24.76
CA GLY A 207 40.70 -1.84 24.98
C GLY A 207 41.59 -2.59 24.01
N THR A 208 42.60 -1.87 23.55
CA THR A 208 43.80 -2.37 22.89
C THR A 208 44.29 -3.66 23.55
N THR A 209 43.87 -4.80 23.00
CA THR A 209 44.57 -6.08 23.10
C THR A 209 44.69 -6.58 21.67
N ASP A 210 45.93 -6.56 21.20
CA ASP A 210 46.41 -6.63 19.82
C ASP A 210 46.20 -8.01 19.14
N THR A 211 45.19 -8.77 19.59
CA THR A 211 44.95 -10.16 19.20
C THR A 211 43.59 -10.38 18.53
N SER A 212 42.64 -9.43 18.65
CA SER A 212 41.26 -9.60 18.18
C SER A 212 40.99 -9.10 16.76
N GLY A 213 41.80 -8.17 16.23
CA GLY A 213 41.59 -7.61 14.89
C GLY A 213 41.77 -8.63 13.75
N ASN A 214 42.66 -9.60 13.93
CA ASN A 214 42.84 -10.69 12.95
C ASN A 214 41.66 -11.68 12.96
N ILE A 215 41.02 -11.88 14.12
CA ILE A 215 39.89 -12.80 14.29
C ILE A 215 38.64 -12.25 13.59
N GLU A 216 38.41 -10.93 13.66
CA GLU A 216 37.28 -10.29 12.99
C GLU A 216 37.44 -10.24 11.46
N VAL A 217 38.64 -9.93 10.97
CA VAL A 217 38.92 -9.93 9.52
C VAL A 217 38.85 -11.34 8.94
N GLU A 218 39.31 -12.36 9.67
CA GLU A 218 39.11 -13.76 9.28
C GLU A 218 37.64 -14.18 9.31
N ALA A 219 36.89 -13.81 10.36
CA ALA A 219 35.46 -14.11 10.45
C ALA A 219 34.66 -13.44 9.32
N PHE A 220 35.06 -12.23 8.91
CA PHE A 220 34.48 -11.54 7.76
C PHE A 220 34.84 -12.22 6.43
N ARG A 221 36.11 -12.63 6.26
CA ARG A 221 36.57 -13.34 5.06
C ARG A 221 35.92 -14.72 4.91
N ARG A 222 35.72 -15.45 6.02
CA ARG A 222 34.97 -16.72 6.03
C ARG A 222 33.50 -16.51 5.61
N ARG A 223 32.87 -15.40 6.04
CA ARG A 223 31.51 -15.04 5.61
C ARG A 223 31.44 -14.73 4.12
N GLN A 224 32.43 -14.00 3.57
CA GLN A 224 32.52 -13.76 2.12
C GLN A 224 32.74 -15.05 1.31
N GLU A 225 33.59 -15.96 1.79
CA GLU A 225 33.81 -17.25 1.11
C GLU A 225 32.57 -18.15 1.14
N ALA A 226 31.80 -18.15 2.24
CA ALA A 226 30.54 -18.87 2.33
C ALA A 226 29.50 -18.32 1.34
N ASP A 227 29.41 -16.99 1.19
CA ASP A 227 28.55 -16.35 0.19
C ASP A 227 28.97 -16.64 -1.25
N LEU A 228 30.28 -16.66 -1.53
CA LEU A 228 30.82 -17.03 -2.84
C LEU A 228 30.56 -18.51 -3.18
N ARG A 229 30.62 -19.41 -2.19
CA ARG A 229 30.26 -20.83 -2.37
C ARG A 229 28.77 -21.01 -2.66
N ARG A 230 27.88 -20.28 -1.96
CA ARG A 230 26.43 -20.26 -2.27
C ARG A 230 26.14 -19.83 -3.71
N ARG A 231 26.92 -18.87 -4.22
CA ARG A 231 26.76 -18.34 -5.59
C ARG A 231 27.30 -19.27 -6.68
N ARG A 232 28.20 -20.21 -6.35
CA ARG A 232 28.78 -21.19 -7.30
C ARG A 232 27.95 -22.45 -7.48
N GLY A 233 26.99 -22.74 -6.59
CA GLY A 233 26.02 -23.82 -6.78
C GLY A 233 24.90 -23.38 -7.73
N LEU A 234 24.97 -23.78 -9.00
CA LEU A 234 23.79 -23.73 -9.87
C LEU A 234 22.76 -24.73 -9.34
N VAL A 235 21.61 -24.23 -8.88
CA VAL A 235 20.23 -24.66 -9.17
C VAL A 235 19.30 -23.94 -8.17
N GLU A 236 18.25 -23.31 -8.71
CA GLU A 236 17.12 -22.66 -8.02
C GLU A 236 17.36 -21.23 -7.48
N LEU A 237 16.76 -20.25 -8.16
CA LEU A 237 16.66 -18.85 -7.71
C LEU A 237 15.69 -18.76 -6.53
N GLU A 238 16.15 -19.11 -5.32
CA GLU A 238 15.42 -18.74 -4.11
C GLU A 238 15.53 -17.23 -3.87
N ARG A 239 14.36 -16.59 -3.78
CA ARG A 239 14.20 -15.17 -3.45
C ARG A 239 14.86 -14.90 -2.09
N ARG A 240 15.74 -13.91 -2.02
CA ARG A 240 16.55 -13.59 -0.83
C ARG A 240 15.62 -13.34 0.37
N LYS A 241 15.73 -14.14 1.44
CA LYS A 241 14.94 -13.94 2.66
C LYS A 241 15.28 -12.58 3.32
N PRO A 242 14.30 -11.92 3.97
CA PRO A 242 14.50 -10.66 4.68
C PRO A 242 15.68 -10.74 5.66
N PHE A 243 16.30 -9.60 5.96
CA PHE A 243 17.49 -9.53 6.83
C PHE A 243 17.24 -10.09 8.23
N HIS A 244 16.06 -9.88 8.82
CA HIS A 244 15.70 -10.40 10.15
C HIS A 244 15.67 -11.93 10.23
N ALA A 245 15.08 -12.61 9.24
CA ALA A 245 15.05 -14.07 9.17
C ALA A 245 16.45 -14.71 9.03
N ARG A 246 17.43 -13.93 8.57
CA ARG A 246 18.85 -14.36 8.52
C ARG A 246 19.57 -14.15 9.85
N PHE A 247 19.14 -13.16 10.64
CA PHE A 247 19.75 -12.85 11.92
C PHE A 247 19.28 -13.83 13.00
N GLU A 248 17.99 -14.16 13.06
CA GLU A 248 17.44 -15.15 14.00
C GLU A 248 18.06 -16.55 13.84
N ASN A 249 18.31 -16.97 12.60
CA ASN A 249 18.96 -18.26 12.33
C ASN A 249 20.44 -18.27 12.71
N SER A 250 21.11 -17.11 12.76
CA SER A 250 22.50 -17.00 13.20
C SER A 250 22.62 -16.97 14.72
N SER A 251 21.61 -16.48 15.44
CA SER A 251 21.58 -16.46 16.90
C SER A 251 21.18 -17.81 17.51
N ASN A 252 20.51 -18.68 16.75
CA ASN A 252 20.09 -20.01 17.22
C ASN A 252 21.20 -21.08 17.26
N GLU A 253 22.43 -20.78 16.82
CA GLU A 253 23.56 -21.73 16.90
C GLU A 253 24.49 -21.47 18.11
N SER A 254 24.18 -20.54 19.00
CA SER A 254 24.98 -20.31 20.21
C SER A 254 24.14 -20.07 21.46
N SER A 255 24.24 -21.04 22.37
CA SER A 255 23.85 -21.07 23.80
C SER A 255 22.36 -21.16 24.15
N ASP A 256 21.99 -22.37 24.59
CA ASP A 256 20.91 -22.66 25.53
C ASP A 256 21.08 -21.83 26.83
N VAL A 257 20.35 -20.72 26.96
CA VAL A 257 19.87 -20.23 28.25
C VAL A 257 18.49 -19.64 28.03
N ASP A 258 17.52 -20.29 28.66
CA ASP A 258 16.12 -19.93 28.78
C ASP A 258 15.99 -18.50 29.35
N SER A 259 15.61 -17.56 28.50
CA SER A 259 14.97 -16.32 28.91
C SER A 259 13.91 -15.99 27.89
N ASP A 260 12.65 -16.28 28.25
CA ASP A 260 11.42 -15.79 27.64
C ASP A 260 11.40 -14.25 27.60
N VAL A 261 12.18 -13.66 26.70
CA VAL A 261 11.98 -12.29 26.23
C VAL A 261 11.38 -12.45 24.84
N LYS A 262 10.05 -12.59 24.79
CA LYS A 262 9.31 -12.25 23.58
C LYS A 262 9.75 -10.85 23.19
N ASN A 263 10.47 -10.73 22.07
CA ASN A 263 10.66 -9.45 21.41
C ASN A 263 9.27 -8.97 20.97
N GLU A 264 8.58 -8.27 21.86
CA GLU A 264 7.34 -7.53 21.53
C GLU A 264 7.63 -6.36 20.56
N ASP A 265 8.89 -6.03 20.30
CA ASP A 265 9.28 -4.94 19.42
C ASP A 265 9.20 -5.27 17.92
N SER A 266 9.15 -6.55 17.51
CA SER A 266 8.90 -6.89 16.09
C SER A 266 7.41 -6.79 15.70
N ASP A 267 6.53 -6.61 16.68
CA ASP A 267 5.09 -6.35 16.52
C ASP A 267 4.73 -4.88 16.80
N ARG A 268 5.74 -4.02 17.06
CA ARG A 268 5.56 -2.59 17.35
C ARG A 268 6.17 -1.75 16.24
N GLY A 269 5.31 -1.14 15.43
CA GLY A 269 5.69 -0.19 14.38
C GLY A 269 4.77 -0.26 13.17
N GLU A 270 5.11 0.51 12.14
CA GLU A 270 4.36 0.59 10.88
C GLU A 270 4.20 -0.78 10.19
N GLU A 271 5.15 -1.71 10.40
CA GLU A 271 5.11 -3.08 9.89
C GLU A 271 3.95 -3.92 10.44
N GLY A 272 3.27 -3.47 11.50
CA GLY A 272 2.12 -4.13 12.11
C GLY A 272 0.76 -3.53 11.73
N TRP A 273 0.72 -2.28 11.26
CA TRP A 273 -0.55 -1.58 11.06
C TRP A 273 -1.30 -2.15 9.85
N LYS A 274 -2.58 -2.45 10.07
CA LYS A 274 -3.53 -2.91 9.07
C LYS A 274 -4.80 -2.09 9.23
N ASN A 275 -5.50 -1.84 8.13
CA ASN A 275 -6.81 -1.22 8.19
C ASN A 275 -7.82 -2.16 8.88
N SER A 276 -9.05 -1.67 9.09
CA SER A 276 -10.15 -2.47 9.65
C SER A 276 -10.49 -3.75 8.84
N GLU A 277 -10.02 -3.85 7.59
CA GLU A 277 -10.19 -5.00 6.69
C GLU A 277 -8.97 -5.95 6.68
N GLY A 278 -7.89 -5.62 7.40
CA GLY A 278 -6.69 -6.45 7.52
C GLY A 278 -5.66 -6.31 6.39
N GLU A 279 -5.84 -5.36 5.48
CA GLU A 279 -5.01 -5.09 4.30
C GLU A 279 -3.85 -4.11 4.61
N ARG A 280 -2.80 -4.09 3.77
CA ARG A 280 -1.58 -3.23 3.90
C ARG A 280 -1.37 -2.30 2.71
N LEU A 281 -0.56 -1.25 2.87
CA LEU A 281 -0.25 -0.28 1.80
C LEU A 281 0.55 -0.94 0.65
N ARG A 282 1.44 -1.90 0.99
CA ARG A 282 2.14 -2.76 0.01
C ARG A 282 1.21 -3.51 -0.94
N ASP A 283 0.02 -3.89 -0.49
CA ASP A 283 -0.93 -4.65 -1.32
C ASP A 283 -1.44 -3.84 -2.52
N PHE A 284 -1.32 -2.50 -2.44
CA PHE A 284 -1.71 -1.57 -3.49
C PHE A 284 -0.53 -1.05 -4.34
N GLY A 285 0.67 -1.62 -4.15
CA GLY A 285 1.87 -1.29 -4.91
C GLY A 285 2.58 -0.01 -4.43
N VAL A 286 2.27 0.47 -3.23
CA VAL A 286 3.04 1.50 -2.54
C VAL A 286 4.19 0.81 -1.82
N ASP A 287 5.41 1.15 -2.20
CA ASP A 287 6.61 0.58 -1.57
C ASP A 287 6.87 1.31 -0.24
N GLU A 288 6.37 0.72 0.86
CA GLU A 288 6.60 1.20 2.22
C GLU A 288 8.11 1.26 2.57
N GLU A 289 8.97 0.50 1.86
CA GLU A 289 10.42 0.50 2.07
C GLU A 289 11.13 1.64 1.30
N ALA A 290 10.56 2.13 0.20
CA ALA A 290 11.18 3.19 -0.60
C ALA A 290 11.15 4.54 0.14
N GLU A 291 10.07 4.82 0.88
CA GLU A 291 9.91 6.06 1.66
C GLU A 291 10.95 6.19 2.81
N PHE A 292 11.64 5.09 3.17
CA PHE A 292 12.66 5.05 4.22
C PHE A 292 14.12 5.21 3.73
N TYR A 293 14.37 5.16 2.41
CA TYR A 293 15.73 5.22 1.85
C TYR A 293 15.94 6.31 0.79
N ASP A 294 15.10 7.34 0.78
CA ASP A 294 15.26 8.48 -0.13
C ASP A 294 16.33 9.49 0.33
N GLU A 295 16.97 9.27 1.49
CA GLU A 295 18.14 10.06 1.88
C GLU A 295 19.45 9.42 1.41
N GLU A 296 19.89 9.92 0.24
CA GLU A 296 21.26 9.95 -0.23
C GLU A 296 21.87 8.61 -0.69
N ASP A 297 21.44 8.17 -1.89
CA ASP A 297 22.22 7.24 -2.74
C ASP A 297 23.47 7.97 -3.30
N ILE A 298 24.27 8.57 -2.42
CA ILE A 298 25.53 9.22 -2.76
C ILE A 298 26.52 8.11 -3.08
N PRO A 299 27.02 8.03 -4.33
CA PRO A 299 28.01 7.02 -4.69
C PRO A 299 29.20 7.06 -3.73
N LEU A 300 29.67 5.90 -3.28
CA LEU A 300 30.78 5.75 -2.34
C LEU A 300 32.01 6.61 -2.71
N ALA A 301 32.22 6.84 -4.01
CA ALA A 301 33.25 7.71 -4.55
C ALA A 301 33.16 9.16 -4.04
N ILE A 302 31.95 9.72 -3.96
CA ILE A 302 31.69 11.09 -3.49
C ILE A 302 31.94 11.20 -1.98
N LEU A 303 31.53 10.20 -1.19
CA LEU A 303 31.81 10.15 0.25
C LEU A 303 33.32 10.06 0.55
N ILE A 304 34.05 9.27 -0.24
CA ILE A 304 35.52 9.18 -0.16
C ILE A 304 36.17 10.52 -0.51
N GLN A 305 35.65 11.23 -1.50
CA GLN A 305 36.14 12.53 -1.92
C GLN A 305 35.92 13.61 -0.85
N GLN A 306 34.70 13.71 -0.32
CA GLN A 306 34.39 14.63 0.79
C GLN A 306 35.19 14.32 2.06
N ARG A 307 35.51 13.04 2.31
CA ARG A 307 36.37 12.64 3.44
C ARG A 307 37.82 13.09 3.24
N LYS A 308 38.35 12.98 2.02
CA LYS A 308 39.70 13.47 1.68
C LYS A 308 39.79 14.99 1.77
N GLU A 309 38.77 15.71 1.30
CA GLU A 309 38.71 17.17 1.39
C GLU A 309 38.67 17.65 2.85
N ARG A 310 37.86 17.00 3.71
CA ARG A 310 37.83 17.28 5.15
C ARG A 310 39.17 17.01 5.85
N GLN A 311 39.90 15.97 5.46
CA GLN A 311 41.24 15.68 6.00
C GLN A 311 42.31 16.65 5.51
N HIS A 312 42.14 17.24 4.33
CA HIS A 312 43.02 18.29 3.81
C HIS A 312 42.79 19.65 4.47
N LEU A 313 41.56 19.95 4.88
CA LEU A 313 41.19 21.18 5.60
C LEU A 313 41.61 21.16 7.08
N SER A 314 41.88 19.98 7.66
CA SER A 314 42.33 19.84 9.04
C SER A 314 43.86 19.75 9.22
N ARG A 315 44.63 20.07 8.17
CA ARG A 315 46.10 20.20 8.18
C ARG A 315 46.49 21.62 7.81
#